data_AF-A0A965Z0K0-F1
#
_entry.id   AF-A0A965Z0K0-F1
#
_cell.length_a   1.000
_cell.length_b   1.000
_cell.length_c   1.000
_cell.angle_alpha   90.00
_cell.angle_beta   90.00
_cell.angle_gamma   90.00
#
_symmetry.space_group_name_H-M   'P 1'
#
loop_
_entity.id
_entity.type
_entity.pdbx_description
1 polymer ?
#
loop_
_entity_poly.entity_id
_entity_poly.type
_entity_poly.pdbx_seq_one_letter_code
_entity_poly.pdbx_strand_id
1 'polypeptide(L)'
;MEMMPRNHFFVLVLLGALFTLFPGTRSFAQSRPFTVVIDPGHGGKDPGAVGATSREKDIVLSVGLRLGALIEQHHKDVDVIYTRDNDHFVDLKKRAEIANKAHADLFISLHCNALDRRRTSPQGVETFVLGLHRSKDNLDVAKAENAVIMYEEDYSVKYEGFNPNEPESYIIFEFMSNAFLSQSVYLATIVQNQLVTGAKRVNRNVRQAGFL
;
A
#
# COMPACT_ATOMS: atom_id res chain seq x y z
N MET A 1 -21.76 -40.02 -55.68
CA MET A 1 -21.17 -40.28 -54.35
C MET A 1 -19.67 -40.46 -54.57
N GLU A 2 -18.94 -39.35 -54.68
CA GLU A 2 -17.52 -39.35 -55.02
C GLU A 2 -16.69 -39.70 -53.78
N MET A 3 -15.92 -40.80 -53.87
CA MET A 3 -14.98 -41.22 -52.84
C MET A 3 -13.75 -40.32 -52.88
N MET A 4 -13.43 -39.66 -51.76
CA MET A 4 -12.19 -38.89 -51.65
C MET A 4 -10.95 -39.76 -51.93
N PRO A 5 -9.95 -39.24 -52.66
CA PRO A 5 -8.73 -39.99 -52.96
C PRO A 5 -7.94 -40.33 -51.70
N ARG A 6 -7.55 -41.61 -51.58
CA ARG A 6 -6.89 -42.28 -50.45
C ARG A 6 -5.66 -41.56 -49.87
N ASN A 7 -5.02 -40.66 -50.62
CA ASN A 7 -3.88 -39.85 -50.16
C ASN A 7 -4.28 -38.68 -49.24
N HIS A 8 -5.50 -38.15 -49.34
CA HIS A 8 -5.96 -37.04 -48.49
C HIS A 8 -6.34 -37.53 -47.09
N PHE A 9 -6.78 -38.78 -46.98
CA PHE A 9 -7.08 -39.43 -45.70
C PHE A 9 -5.81 -39.61 -44.86
N PHE A 10 -4.70 -40.02 -45.47
CA PHE A 10 -3.41 -40.16 -44.76
C PHE A 10 -2.85 -38.82 -44.28
N VAL A 11 -2.99 -37.75 -45.06
CA VAL A 11 -2.55 -36.40 -44.68
C VAL A 11 -3.38 -35.83 -43.52
N LEU A 12 -4.70 -36.08 -43.51
CA LEU A 12 -5.58 -35.68 -42.42
C LEU A 12 -5.30 -36.45 -41.11
N VAL A 13 -4.95 -37.74 -41.20
CA VAL A 13 -4.55 -38.55 -40.03
C VAL A 13 -3.20 -38.08 -39.46
N LEU A 14 -2.24 -37.68 -40.32
CA LEU A 14 -0.95 -37.13 -39.89
C LEU A 14 -1.07 -35.75 -39.24
N LEU A 15 -1.97 -34.88 -39.75
CA LEU A 15 -2.27 -33.58 -39.13
C LEU A 15 -3.00 -33.73 -37.79
N GLY A 16 -3.89 -34.72 -37.66
CA GLY A 16 -4.56 -35.04 -36.39
C GLY A 16 -3.62 -35.62 -35.33
N ALA A 17 -2.62 -36.41 -35.74
CA ALA A 17 -1.61 -36.99 -34.85
C ALA A 17 -0.56 -35.97 -34.37
N LEU A 18 -0.36 -34.86 -35.09
CA LEU A 18 0.54 -33.79 -34.65
C LEU A 18 -0.08 -32.93 -33.53
N PHE A 19 -1.42 -32.90 -33.43
CA PHE A 19 -2.12 -32.14 -32.39
C PHE A 19 -2.17 -32.84 -31.03
N THR A 20 -1.93 -34.16 -30.99
CA THR A 20 -1.91 -34.95 -29.75
C THR A 20 -0.53 -35.04 -29.08
N LEU A 21 0.52 -34.55 -29.74
CA LEU A 21 1.91 -34.58 -29.26
C LEU A 21 2.38 -33.28 -28.58
N PHE A 22 1.54 -32.24 -28.56
CA PHE A 22 1.74 -31.08 -27.70
C PHE A 22 0.79 -31.20 -26.51
N PRO A 23 1.17 -31.90 -25.41
CA PRO A 23 0.46 -31.70 -24.16
C PRO A 23 0.56 -30.20 -23.87
N GLY A 24 -0.59 -29.51 -23.90
CA GLY A 24 -0.64 -28.07 -23.67
C GLY A 24 0.22 -27.77 -22.46
N THR A 25 1.25 -26.94 -22.67
CA THR A 25 2.09 -26.46 -21.59
C THR A 25 1.14 -25.91 -20.54
N ARG A 26 0.92 -26.65 -19.46
CA ARG A 26 0.31 -26.08 -18.27
C ARG A 26 1.31 -25.03 -17.85
N SER A 27 1.04 -23.77 -18.19
CA SER A 27 1.69 -22.66 -17.54
C SER A 27 1.48 -22.91 -16.06
N PHE A 28 2.54 -23.31 -15.36
CA PHE A 28 2.61 -23.10 -13.93
C PHE A 28 2.67 -21.59 -13.77
N ALA A 29 1.52 -20.94 -13.82
CA ALA A 29 1.37 -19.65 -13.18
C ALA A 29 1.47 -19.95 -11.69
N GLN A 30 2.69 -20.02 -11.16
CA GLN A 30 2.86 -19.72 -9.77
C GLN A 30 2.65 -18.21 -9.65
N SER A 31 1.42 -17.78 -9.43
CA SER A 31 1.20 -16.42 -8.95
C SER A 31 0.58 -16.59 -7.58
N ARG A 32 1.43 -16.49 -6.56
CA ARG A 32 0.97 -16.26 -5.18
C ARG A 32 -0.12 -15.18 -5.19
N PRO A 33 -1.14 -15.26 -4.33
CA PRO A 33 -2.17 -14.24 -4.24
C PRO A 33 -1.55 -12.84 -4.12
N PHE A 34 -2.21 -11.83 -4.70
CA PHE A 34 -1.77 -10.45 -4.55
C PHE A 34 -1.94 -10.06 -3.09
N THR A 35 -0.88 -9.63 -2.42
CA THR A 35 -0.91 -9.41 -0.97
C THR A 35 -0.99 -7.91 -0.66
N VAL A 36 -2.05 -7.50 0.03
CA VAL A 36 -2.26 -6.13 0.52
C VAL A 36 -2.03 -6.10 2.02
N VAL A 37 -1.12 -5.24 2.47
CA VAL A 37 -0.98 -4.89 3.88
C VAL A 37 -1.71 -3.60 4.16
N ILE A 38 -2.65 -3.64 5.10
CA ILE A 38 -3.37 -2.48 5.61
C ILE A 38 -2.75 -2.12 6.96
N ASP A 39 -2.33 -0.87 7.09
CA ASP A 39 -1.72 -0.33 8.29
C ASP A 39 -2.60 0.76 8.91
N PRO A 40 -3.46 0.40 9.88
CA PRO A 40 -4.12 1.40 10.71
C PRO A 40 -3.09 2.14 11.58
N GLY A 41 -2.91 3.44 11.35
CA GLY A 41 -1.99 4.30 12.11
C GLY A 41 -2.17 4.20 13.64
N HIS A 42 -1.10 4.48 14.39
CA HIS A 42 -1.11 4.57 15.87
C HIS A 42 -1.55 3.26 16.57
N GLY A 43 -2.15 3.35 17.76
CA GLY A 43 -2.72 2.23 18.52
C GLY A 43 -2.20 2.13 19.96
N GLY A 44 -3.00 1.53 20.85
CA GLY A 44 -2.63 1.34 22.25
C GLY A 44 -2.31 2.66 22.96
N LYS A 45 -1.04 2.82 23.37
CA LYS A 45 -0.50 4.00 24.05
C LYS A 45 -0.44 5.26 23.19
N ASP A 46 -0.46 5.11 21.87
CA ASP A 46 -0.44 6.22 20.93
C ASP A 46 -1.86 6.47 20.38
N PRO A 47 -2.51 7.58 20.76
CA PRO A 47 -3.85 7.91 20.28
C PRO A 47 -3.88 8.51 18.86
N GLY A 48 -2.72 8.92 18.33
CA GLY A 48 -2.64 9.82 17.17
C GLY A 48 -3.30 11.18 17.45
N ALA A 49 -3.82 11.83 16.42
CA ALA A 49 -4.57 13.07 16.54
C ALA A 49 -5.83 12.91 17.43
N VAL A 50 -6.01 13.86 18.36
CA VAL A 50 -7.16 13.89 19.28
C VAL A 50 -8.11 15.03 18.91
N GLY A 51 -9.30 14.66 18.46
CA GLY A 51 -10.42 15.56 18.17
C GLY A 51 -11.22 15.92 19.42
N ALA A 52 -12.37 16.58 19.24
CA ALA A 52 -13.26 16.92 20.36
C ALA A 52 -13.88 15.67 21.02
N THR A 53 -14.18 14.64 20.22
CA THR A 53 -14.87 13.41 20.66
C THR A 53 -14.28 12.15 20.03
N SER A 54 -13.16 12.25 19.31
CA SER A 54 -12.59 11.14 18.54
C SER A 54 -11.07 11.09 18.68
N ARG A 55 -10.50 9.90 18.56
CA ARG A 55 -9.06 9.66 18.46
C ARG A 55 -8.78 9.02 17.11
N GLU A 56 -7.72 9.46 16.46
CA GLU A 56 -7.30 8.94 15.17
C GLU A 56 -7.17 7.42 15.18
N LYS A 57 -6.51 6.84 16.19
CA LYS A 57 -6.31 5.39 16.29
C LYS A 57 -7.60 4.55 16.18
N ASP A 58 -8.72 5.08 16.67
CA ASP A 58 -10.02 4.40 16.67
C ASP A 58 -10.67 4.50 15.29
N ILE A 59 -10.58 5.68 14.66
CA ILE A 59 -11.13 5.93 13.32
C ILE A 59 -10.39 5.08 12.29
N VAL A 60 -9.05 5.13 12.29
CA VAL A 60 -8.24 4.45 11.27
C VAL A 60 -8.31 2.93 11.41
N LEU A 61 -8.48 2.40 12.63
CA LEU A 61 -8.75 0.97 12.85
C LEU A 61 -10.09 0.56 12.23
N SER A 62 -11.16 1.30 12.55
CA SER A 62 -12.48 1.02 11.99
C SER A 62 -12.50 1.11 10.46
N VAL A 63 -11.81 2.11 9.88
CA VAL A 63 -11.71 2.26 8.42
C VAL A 63 -10.88 1.12 7.82
N GLY A 64 -9.74 0.77 8.41
CA GLY A 64 -8.86 -0.29 7.94
C GLY A 64 -9.54 -1.67 7.91
N LEU A 65 -10.24 -2.03 8.99
CA LEU A 65 -10.99 -3.29 9.07
C LEU A 65 -12.09 -3.36 7.99
N ARG A 66 -12.82 -2.26 7.77
CA ARG A 66 -13.84 -2.18 6.71
C ARG A 66 -13.23 -2.27 5.31
N LEU A 67 -12.09 -1.62 5.09
CA LEU A 67 -11.38 -1.67 3.81
C LEU A 67 -10.97 -3.11 3.50
N GLY A 68 -10.31 -3.79 4.44
CA GLY A 68 -9.89 -5.17 4.22
C GLY A 68 -11.06 -6.13 4.00
N ALA A 69 -12.14 -6.00 4.79
CA ALA A 69 -13.35 -6.79 4.57
C ALA A 69 -13.96 -6.59 3.17
N LEU A 70 -13.95 -5.35 2.64
CA LEU A 70 -14.39 -5.07 1.28
C LEU A 70 -13.46 -5.69 0.22
N ILE A 71 -12.15 -5.64 0.44
CA ILE A 71 -11.18 -6.28 -0.45
C ILE A 71 -11.43 -7.79 -0.49
N GLU A 72 -11.48 -8.45 0.66
CA GLU A 72 -11.72 -9.90 0.76
C GLU A 72 -13.10 -10.30 0.20
N GLN A 73 -14.10 -9.43 0.32
CA GLN A 73 -15.44 -9.66 -0.25
C GLN A 73 -15.42 -9.64 -1.78
N HIS A 74 -14.73 -8.66 -2.38
CA HIS A 74 -14.79 -8.38 -3.81
C HIS A 74 -13.64 -8.97 -4.63
N HIS A 75 -12.53 -9.36 -3.98
CA HIS A 75 -11.31 -9.85 -4.62
C HIS A 75 -10.81 -11.11 -3.90
N LYS A 76 -11.24 -12.29 -4.37
CA LYS A 76 -10.93 -13.60 -3.74
C LYS A 76 -9.49 -14.08 -3.96
N ASP A 77 -8.77 -13.41 -4.85
CA ASP A 77 -7.38 -13.63 -5.23
C ASP A 77 -6.41 -12.66 -4.53
N VAL A 78 -6.93 -11.86 -3.57
CA VAL A 78 -6.16 -10.90 -2.79
C VAL A 78 -6.11 -11.34 -1.32
N ASP A 79 -4.90 -11.48 -0.79
CA ASP A 79 -4.66 -11.73 0.63
C ASP A 79 -4.54 -10.39 1.38
N VAL A 80 -5.31 -10.22 2.46
CA VAL A 80 -5.25 -9.01 3.30
C VAL A 80 -4.53 -9.34 4.61
N ILE A 81 -3.52 -8.53 4.93
CA ILE A 81 -2.78 -8.61 6.19
C ILE A 81 -2.87 -7.26 6.89
N TYR A 82 -3.07 -7.28 8.20
CA TYR A 82 -3.10 -6.06 9.01
C TYR A 82 -1.82 -5.92 9.82
N THR A 83 -1.30 -4.70 9.95
CA THR A 83 -0.26 -4.43 10.96
C THR A 83 -0.83 -4.54 12.37
N ARG A 84 -2.10 -4.15 12.54
CA ARG A 84 -2.94 -4.38 13.73
C ARG A 84 -4.41 -4.50 13.34
N ASP A 85 -5.13 -5.39 14.01
CA ASP A 85 -6.58 -5.62 13.86
C ASP A 85 -7.37 -5.27 15.13
N ASN A 86 -6.69 -4.81 16.17
CA ASN A 86 -7.25 -4.37 17.44
C ASN A 86 -6.46 -3.17 18.02
N ASP A 87 -6.84 -2.67 19.19
CA ASP A 87 -6.22 -1.48 19.81
C ASP A 87 -4.93 -1.83 20.57
N HIS A 88 -3.85 -2.12 19.83
CA HIS A 88 -2.50 -2.24 20.37
C HIS A 88 -1.51 -1.39 19.58
N PHE A 89 -0.40 -1.03 20.22
CA PHE A 89 0.66 -0.25 19.59
C PHE A 89 1.55 -1.16 18.73
N VAL A 90 1.91 -0.69 17.54
CA VAL A 90 2.87 -1.34 16.65
C VAL A 90 3.91 -0.31 16.21
N ASP A 91 5.17 -0.60 16.52
CA ASP A 91 6.33 0.20 16.15
C ASP A 91 6.40 0.43 14.63
N LEU A 92 6.89 1.60 14.18
CA LEU A 92 6.96 1.94 12.76
C LEU A 92 7.82 0.94 11.98
N LYS A 93 9.00 0.60 12.50
CA LYS A 93 9.87 -0.43 11.90
C LYS A 93 9.15 -1.78 11.81
N LYS A 94 8.34 -2.14 12.81
CA LYS A 94 7.61 -3.41 12.83
C LYS A 94 6.53 -3.46 11.74
N ARG A 95 5.86 -2.34 11.46
CA ARG A 95 4.87 -2.23 10.36
C ARG A 95 5.54 -2.54 9.01
N ALA A 96 6.69 -1.93 8.74
CA ALA A 96 7.47 -2.20 7.54
C ALA A 96 7.97 -3.66 7.48
N GLU A 97 8.43 -4.21 8.60
CA GLU A 97 8.83 -5.63 8.68
C GLU A 97 7.69 -6.59 8.36
N ILE A 98 6.46 -6.31 8.81
CA ILE A 98 5.28 -7.14 8.50
C ILE A 98 5.08 -7.18 6.98
N ALA A 99 5.11 -6.02 6.31
CA ALA A 99 4.96 -5.94 4.87
C ALA A 99 6.06 -6.67 4.10
N ASN A 100 7.32 -6.48 4.51
CA ASN A 100 8.46 -7.13 3.88
C ASN A 100 8.45 -8.65 4.08
N LYS A 101 8.09 -9.15 5.27
CA LYS A 101 7.98 -10.59 5.56
C LYS A 101 6.83 -11.25 4.81
N ALA A 102 5.73 -10.51 4.60
CA ALA A 102 4.61 -10.96 3.81
C ALA A 102 4.88 -10.93 2.29
N HIS A 103 6.00 -10.33 1.86
CA HIS A 103 6.23 -10.01 0.44
C HIS A 103 5.06 -9.24 -0.18
N ALA A 104 4.53 -8.26 0.57
CA ALA A 104 3.35 -7.51 0.17
C ALA A 104 3.57 -6.79 -1.17
N ASP A 105 2.55 -6.86 -2.04
CA ASP A 105 2.54 -6.17 -3.33
C ASP A 105 2.03 -4.73 -3.18
N LEU A 106 1.27 -4.46 -2.12
CA LEU A 106 0.75 -3.15 -1.80
C LEU A 106 0.71 -2.93 -0.28
N PHE A 107 1.19 -1.76 0.15
CA PHE A 107 1.09 -1.28 1.52
C PHE A 107 0.21 -0.02 1.56
N ILE A 108 -0.83 -0.03 2.40
CA ILE A 108 -1.77 1.08 2.56
C ILE A 108 -1.76 1.49 4.03
N SER A 109 -1.19 2.67 4.33
CA SER A 109 -1.30 3.26 5.67
C SER A 109 -2.46 4.25 5.74
N LEU A 110 -3.21 4.21 6.85
CA LEU A 110 -4.42 5.01 7.07
C LEU A 110 -4.23 5.92 8.28
N HIS A 111 -4.39 7.22 8.04
CA HIS A 111 -4.22 8.30 9.03
C HIS A 111 -5.34 9.34 8.93
N CYS A 112 -5.54 10.09 10.01
CA CYS A 112 -6.43 11.23 10.14
C CYS A 112 -5.64 12.42 10.71
N ASN A 113 -4.95 13.14 9.83
CA ASN A 113 -4.11 14.27 10.19
C ASN A 113 -4.86 15.33 11.03
N ALA A 114 -4.12 15.99 11.93
CA ALA A 114 -4.57 17.21 12.60
C ALA A 114 -3.53 18.32 12.50
N LEU A 115 -4.01 19.57 12.47
CA LEU A 115 -3.20 20.77 12.60
C LEU A 115 -3.64 21.58 13.82
N ASP A 116 -2.76 22.45 14.33
CA ASP A 116 -3.04 23.29 15.50
C ASP A 116 -4.41 23.99 15.36
N ARG A 117 -5.26 23.80 16.37
CA ARG A 117 -6.63 24.32 16.47
C ARG A 117 -6.71 25.85 16.36
N ARG A 118 -5.58 26.55 16.48
CA ARG A 118 -5.46 28.00 16.30
C ARG A 118 -5.47 28.45 14.84
N ARG A 119 -5.35 27.53 13.88
CA ARG A 119 -5.51 27.80 12.44
C ARG A 119 -6.87 27.27 11.99
N THR A 120 -7.47 27.90 10.97
CA THR A 120 -8.63 27.35 10.26
C THR A 120 -8.31 25.91 9.88
N SER A 121 -8.94 24.92 10.52
CA SER A 121 -8.64 23.51 10.30
C SER A 121 -8.89 23.18 8.83
N PRO A 122 -7.85 22.91 8.02
CA PRO A 122 -8.09 22.50 6.65
C PRO A 122 -8.84 21.17 6.67
N GLN A 123 -9.86 21.09 5.83
CA GLN A 123 -10.67 19.91 5.63
C GLN A 123 -10.35 19.32 4.26
N GLY A 124 -10.46 18.01 4.13
CA GLY A 124 -10.28 17.32 2.86
C GLY A 124 -9.56 16.00 3.00
N VAL A 125 -9.11 15.48 1.86
CA VAL A 125 -8.33 14.25 1.76
C VAL A 125 -7.04 14.52 1.02
N GLU A 126 -5.96 13.94 1.53
CA GLU A 126 -4.64 13.94 0.94
C GLU A 126 -4.21 12.48 0.81
N THR A 127 -3.64 12.11 -0.33
CA THR A 127 -3.03 10.79 -0.52
C THR A 127 -1.55 11.00 -0.69
N PHE A 128 -0.76 10.38 0.18
CA PHE A 128 0.68 10.50 0.14
C PHE A 128 1.32 9.26 -0.48
N VAL A 129 2.41 9.49 -1.22
CA VAL A 129 3.34 8.45 -1.63
C VAL A 129 4.71 8.76 -1.02
N LEU A 130 5.51 7.71 -0.84
CA LEU A 130 6.87 7.89 -0.34
C LEU A 130 7.69 8.72 -1.33
N GLY A 131 8.30 9.79 -0.86
CA GLY A 131 9.17 10.62 -1.70
C GLY A 131 9.69 11.87 -1.02
N LEU A 132 10.52 12.61 -1.74
CA LEU A 132 11.47 13.55 -1.17
C LEU A 132 10.94 14.98 -0.98
N HIS A 133 9.63 15.21 -1.08
CA HIS A 133 9.12 16.56 -1.31
C HIS A 133 9.10 17.44 -0.05
N ARG A 134 9.71 18.62 -0.16
CA ARG A 134 10.02 19.56 0.95
C ARG A 134 9.04 20.72 1.07
N SER A 135 7.78 20.58 0.67
CA SER A 135 6.81 21.60 1.05
C SER A 135 6.67 21.59 2.57
N LYS A 136 6.64 22.76 3.20
CA LYS A 136 6.59 22.88 4.66
C LYS A 136 5.43 22.06 5.25
N ASP A 137 4.28 22.09 4.58
CA ASP A 137 3.09 21.35 5.00
C ASP A 137 3.31 19.83 4.94
N ASN A 138 3.94 19.30 3.88
CA ASN A 138 4.23 17.85 3.78
C ASN A 138 5.25 17.40 4.83
N LEU A 139 6.23 18.27 5.14
CA LEU A 139 7.22 17.99 6.17
C LEU A 139 6.60 17.97 7.57
N ASP A 140 5.68 18.89 7.86
CA ASP A 140 5.00 18.95 9.16
C ASP A 140 4.11 17.71 9.38
N VAL A 141 3.41 17.23 8.34
CA VAL A 141 2.66 15.97 8.37
C VAL A 141 3.60 14.79 8.61
N ALA A 142 4.66 14.64 7.81
CA ALA A 142 5.60 13.54 7.97
C ALA A 142 6.25 13.54 9.37
N LYS A 143 6.57 14.71 9.94
CA LYS A 143 7.07 14.82 11.30
C LYS A 143 6.05 14.41 12.36
N ALA A 144 4.77 14.76 12.16
CA ALA A 144 3.71 14.36 13.09
C ALA A 144 3.54 12.84 13.09
N GLU A 145 3.51 12.21 11.91
CA GLU A 145 3.39 10.74 11.82
C GLU A 145 4.65 10.00 12.27
N ASN A 146 5.84 10.54 12.01
CA ASN A 146 7.10 9.95 12.48
C ASN A 146 7.37 10.23 13.97
N ALA A 147 6.62 11.13 14.63
CA ALA A 147 6.78 11.39 16.06
C ALA A 147 6.46 10.16 16.93
N VAL A 148 5.79 9.16 16.33
CA VAL A 148 5.49 7.88 16.95
C VAL A 148 6.74 7.14 17.44
N ILE A 149 7.91 7.41 16.85
CA ILE A 149 9.21 6.86 17.26
C ILE A 149 9.50 7.14 18.76
N MET A 150 9.00 8.26 19.30
CA MET A 150 9.20 8.61 20.72
C MET A 150 8.50 7.64 21.69
N TYR A 151 7.56 6.84 21.20
CA TYR A 151 6.90 5.81 21.99
C TYR A 151 7.60 4.44 21.88
N GLU A 152 8.59 4.26 21.03
CA GLU A 152 9.32 2.99 20.88
C GLU A 152 10.39 2.81 21.97
N GLU A 153 10.52 1.58 22.48
CA GLU A 153 11.63 1.21 23.36
C GLU A 153 12.93 1.14 22.53
N ASP A 154 14.05 1.64 23.07
CA ASP A 154 15.38 1.64 22.43
C ASP A 154 15.48 2.37 21.07
N TYR A 155 14.73 3.48 20.91
CA TYR A 155 14.70 4.27 19.66
C TYR A 155 16.08 4.71 19.14
N SER A 156 17.04 4.98 20.03
CA SER A 156 18.38 5.47 19.68
C SER A 156 19.23 4.41 18.97
N VAL A 157 18.96 3.13 19.21
CA VAL A 157 19.69 2.01 18.62
C VAL A 157 18.98 1.52 17.36
N LYS A 158 17.65 1.52 17.30
CA LYS A 158 16.89 0.79 16.27
C LYS A 158 17.00 1.33 14.83
N TYR A 159 17.43 2.59 14.69
CA TYR A 159 17.58 3.32 13.42
C TYR A 159 19.06 3.58 13.03
N GLU A 160 20.02 2.86 13.66
CA GLU A 160 21.49 2.84 13.44
C GLU A 160 22.03 3.65 12.24
N GLY A 161 22.03 4.98 12.33
CA GLY A 161 22.68 5.85 11.35
C GLY A 161 21.81 6.39 10.21
N PHE A 162 20.49 6.17 10.19
CA PHE A 162 19.62 6.95 9.31
C PHE A 162 19.53 8.39 9.83
N ASN A 163 20.39 9.25 9.30
CA ASN A 163 20.34 10.68 9.55
C ASN A 163 19.54 11.35 8.42
N PRO A 164 18.30 11.82 8.67
CA PRO A 164 17.51 12.51 7.64
C PRO A 164 18.15 13.82 7.17
N ASN A 165 19.25 14.26 7.79
CA ASN A 165 20.04 15.42 7.38
C ASN A 165 21.30 15.05 6.57
N GLU A 166 21.58 13.75 6.32
CA GLU A 166 22.75 13.31 5.55
C GLU A 166 22.41 12.97 4.09
N PRO A 167 23.17 13.50 3.11
CA PRO A 167 22.93 13.28 1.68
C PRO A 167 23.00 11.81 1.23
N GLU A 168 23.84 10.98 1.83
CA GLU A 168 24.10 9.60 1.38
C GLU A 168 22.94 8.66 1.72
N SER A 169 22.42 8.78 2.96
CA SER A 169 21.20 8.08 3.40
C SER A 169 20.00 8.45 2.50
N TYR A 170 19.99 9.70 2.03
CA TYR A 170 18.95 10.23 1.17
C TYR A 170 19.05 9.70 -0.27
N ILE A 171 20.26 9.59 -0.84
CA ILE A 171 20.48 9.04 -2.18
C ILE A 171 20.06 7.57 -2.26
N ILE A 172 20.42 6.75 -1.26
CA ILE A 172 20.04 5.33 -1.24
C ILE A 172 18.51 5.18 -1.15
N PHE A 173 17.88 5.97 -0.28
CA PHE A 173 16.42 6.00 -0.14
C PHE A 173 15.72 6.47 -1.43
N GLU A 174 16.29 7.45 -2.13
CA GLU A 174 15.81 7.95 -3.43
C GLU A 174 15.83 6.84 -4.48
N PHE A 175 16.96 6.14 -4.62
CA PHE A 175 17.08 5.03 -5.58
C PHE A 175 16.12 3.88 -5.26
N MET A 176 15.94 3.54 -3.98
CA MET A 176 15.00 2.48 -3.57
C MET A 176 13.53 2.89 -3.79
N SER A 177 13.18 4.15 -3.52
CA SER A 177 11.81 4.65 -3.68
C SER A 177 11.41 4.84 -5.15
N ASN A 178 12.38 5.20 -6.02
CA ASN A 178 12.12 5.49 -7.43
C ASN A 178 11.57 4.26 -8.21
N ALA A 179 12.00 3.04 -7.86
CA ALA A 179 11.61 1.83 -8.58
C ALA A 179 10.08 1.59 -8.65
N PHE A 180 9.33 1.99 -7.61
CA PHE A 180 7.88 1.82 -7.52
C PHE A 180 7.08 3.13 -7.46
N LEU A 181 7.78 4.28 -7.50
CA LEU A 181 7.16 5.59 -7.34
C LEU A 181 6.04 5.83 -8.37
N SER A 182 6.24 5.42 -9.62
CA SER A 182 5.24 5.61 -10.69
C SER A 182 3.94 4.86 -10.39
N GLN A 183 4.04 3.62 -9.90
CA GLN A 183 2.91 2.77 -9.52
C GLN A 183 2.21 3.33 -8.28
N SER A 184 2.96 3.79 -7.28
CA SER A 184 2.39 4.45 -6.10
C SER A 184 1.64 5.72 -6.46
N VAL A 185 2.21 6.59 -7.32
CA VAL A 185 1.55 7.82 -7.79
C VAL A 185 0.28 7.51 -8.58
N TYR A 186 0.32 6.49 -9.44
CA TYR A 186 -0.85 6.04 -10.21
C TYR A 186 -1.99 5.60 -9.29
N LEU A 187 -1.73 4.69 -8.35
CA LEU A 187 -2.72 4.23 -7.39
C LEU A 187 -3.24 5.38 -6.51
N ALA A 188 -2.34 6.22 -5.99
CA ALA A 188 -2.70 7.36 -5.17
C ALA A 188 -3.63 8.33 -5.91
N THR A 189 -3.42 8.52 -7.22
CA THR A 189 -4.29 9.35 -8.06
C THR A 189 -5.69 8.76 -8.18
N ILE A 190 -5.80 7.44 -8.38
CA ILE A 190 -7.10 6.75 -8.45
C ILE A 190 -7.84 6.89 -7.11
N VAL A 191 -7.16 6.60 -6.01
CA VAL A 191 -7.73 6.71 -4.65
C VAL A 191 -8.18 8.13 -4.36
N GLN A 192 -7.32 9.12 -4.60
CA GLN A 192 -7.63 10.55 -4.40
C GLN A 192 -8.87 10.96 -5.20
N ASN A 193 -8.92 10.60 -6.48
CA ASN A 193 -10.06 10.93 -7.34
C ASN A 193 -11.34 10.30 -6.82
N GLN A 194 -11.31 9.03 -6.41
CA GLN A 194 -12.50 8.34 -5.89
C GLN A 194 -12.98 8.94 -4.57
N LEU A 195 -12.08 9.37 -3.68
CA LEU A 195 -12.45 10.07 -2.45
C LEU A 195 -13.08 11.45 -2.73
N VAL A 196 -12.60 12.15 -3.75
CA VAL A 196 -13.13 13.47 -4.16
C VAL A 196 -14.48 13.34 -4.85
N THR A 197 -14.61 12.45 -5.83
CA THR A 197 -15.84 12.34 -6.64
C THR A 197 -16.90 11.48 -5.95
N GLY A 198 -16.51 10.34 -5.39
CA GLY A 198 -17.41 9.37 -4.76
C GLY A 198 -17.82 9.79 -3.35
N ALA A 199 -16.85 10.18 -2.51
CA ALA A 199 -17.10 10.59 -1.12
C ALA A 199 -17.25 12.11 -0.94
N LYS A 200 -17.21 12.90 -2.03
CA LYS A 200 -17.39 14.36 -2.05
C LYS A 200 -16.44 15.10 -1.10
N ARG A 201 -15.22 14.58 -0.92
CA ARG A 201 -14.21 15.19 -0.06
C ARG A 201 -13.53 16.36 -0.76
N VAL A 202 -13.13 17.37 0.01
CA VAL A 202 -12.33 18.49 -0.50
C VAL A 202 -10.98 17.96 -0.98
N ASN A 203 -10.64 18.25 -2.24
CA ASN A 203 -9.41 17.76 -2.85
C ASN A 203 -8.20 18.55 -2.34
N ARG A 204 -7.21 17.86 -1.78
CA ARG A 204 -5.93 18.46 -1.37
C ARG A 204 -4.71 17.85 -2.08
N ASN A 205 -4.97 17.10 -3.17
CA ASN A 205 -4.06 16.49 -4.11
C ASN A 205 -3.23 15.32 -3.57
N VAL A 206 -2.64 14.57 -4.52
CA VAL A 206 -1.59 13.59 -4.24
C VAL A 206 -0.29 14.32 -3.92
N ARG A 207 0.42 13.86 -2.89
CA ARG A 207 1.64 14.48 -2.37
C ARG A 207 2.73 13.43 -2.16
N GLN A 208 3.97 13.88 -2.08
CA GLN A 208 5.08 13.03 -1.63
C GLN A 208 5.64 13.55 -0.31
N ALA A 209 6.02 12.66 0.61
CA ALA A 209 6.72 13.03 1.83
C ALA A 209 7.58 11.87 2.37
N GLY A 210 8.56 12.20 3.21
CA GLY A 210 9.50 11.25 3.80
C GLY A 210 8.96 10.60 5.08
N PHE A 211 8.03 9.65 4.92
CA PHE A 211 7.58 8.79 6.02
C PHE A 211 8.63 7.72 6.33
N LEU A 212 8.75 7.33 7.61
CA LEU A 212 9.72 6.35 8.11
C LEU A 212 9.08 4.99 8.43
#